data_AF-A0A6G6KDM8-F1
#
_entry.id   AF-A0A6G6KDM8-F1
#
_cell.length_a   1.000
_cell.length_b   1.000
_cell.length_c   1.000
_cell.angle_alpha   90.00
_cell.angle_beta   90.00
_cell.angle_gamma   90.00
#
_symmetry.space_group_name_H-M   'P 1'
#
loop_
_entity.id
_entity.type
_entity.pdbx_description
1 polymer ?
#
loop_
_entity_poly.entity_id
_entity_poly.type
_entity_poly.pdbx_seq_one_letter_code
_entity_poly.pdbx_strand_id
1 'polypeptide(L)'
;MNCDYSFFEETLTKVRRLRTKFCFPFHILRGAVEASSPEQLSVSPQVIWKSDTDEDEAIIETSNYAARGGTSLDRLRAFLGNELPNDFAKFYRHYAQALVVTRSFPIHLWDESKIVEEAEGWRLRKQRPIRFFRFGSYFDHPAQHFGLWQEKLGSGVWRVVVTDVETNDDEYDSDTMDPIYILGPSFHEWLRKLVESDGVNDHFWCENGDTYLDPA
;
A
#
# COMPACT_ATOMS: atom_id res chain seq x y z
N MET A 1 -8.48 -0.10 -20.79
CA MET A 1 -7.41 0.87 -20.42
C MET A 1 -6.07 0.15 -20.38
N ASN A 2 -5.05 0.73 -21.00
CA ASN A 2 -3.67 0.30 -20.78
C ASN A 2 -3.21 0.98 -19.48
N CYS A 3 -2.79 0.20 -18.49
CA CYS A 3 -2.33 0.72 -17.20
C CYS A 3 -0.82 0.52 -17.22
N ASP A 4 -0.08 1.62 -17.26
CA ASP A 4 1.38 1.62 -17.30
C ASP A 4 1.94 1.86 -15.89
N TYR A 5 2.76 0.94 -15.41
CA TYR A 5 3.42 1.01 -14.10
C TYR A 5 4.91 1.40 -14.22
N SER A 6 5.35 1.88 -15.39
CA SER A 6 6.70 2.45 -15.59
C SER A 6 7.06 3.49 -14.53
N PHE A 7 6.12 4.34 -14.12
CA PHE A 7 6.32 5.32 -13.04
C PHE A 7 6.77 4.66 -11.73
N PHE A 8 6.25 3.48 -11.40
CA PHE A 8 6.62 2.75 -10.20
C PHE A 8 7.98 2.06 -10.37
N GLU A 9 8.23 1.46 -11.55
CA GLU A 9 9.54 0.86 -11.88
C GLU A 9 10.69 1.84 -11.73
N GLU A 10 10.52 3.08 -12.21
CA GLU A 10 11.50 4.14 -12.04
C GLU A 10 11.80 4.44 -10.57
N THR A 11 10.83 4.29 -9.67
CA THR A 11 11.06 4.54 -8.24
C THR A 11 11.82 3.44 -7.53
N LEU A 12 11.80 2.21 -8.05
CA LEU A 12 12.55 1.10 -7.45
C LEU A 12 14.07 1.34 -7.51
N THR A 13 14.54 2.13 -8.49
CA THR A 13 15.96 2.49 -8.64
C THR A 13 16.31 3.85 -8.05
N LYS A 14 15.31 4.66 -7.63
CA LYS A 14 15.54 6.00 -7.09
C LYS A 14 15.84 5.91 -5.60
N VAL A 15 17.04 6.34 -5.22
CA VAL A 15 17.45 6.48 -3.83
C VAL A 15 16.93 7.81 -3.29
N ARG A 16 16.43 7.78 -2.06
CA ARG A 16 15.78 8.90 -1.36
C ARG A 16 16.43 9.08 0.00
N ARG A 17 16.52 10.33 0.44
CA ARG A 17 16.93 10.68 1.81
C ARG A 17 15.74 11.20 2.58
N LEU A 18 15.35 10.49 3.62
CA LEU A 18 14.23 10.85 4.47
C LEU A 18 14.77 11.20 5.85
N ARG A 19 14.46 12.40 6.32
CA ARG A 19 14.57 12.73 7.74
C ARG A 19 13.34 12.15 8.43
N THR A 20 13.56 11.34 9.45
CA THR A 20 12.49 10.69 10.18
C THR A 20 12.62 11.02 11.66
N LYS A 21 11.50 11.22 12.34
CA LYS A 21 11.40 11.18 13.80
C LYS A 21 10.61 9.95 14.20
N PHE A 22 10.92 9.35 15.34
CA PHE A 22 10.38 8.07 15.84
C PHE A 22 10.85 6.84 15.03
N CYS A 23 10.46 5.62 15.43
CA CYS A 23 10.94 4.31 14.96
C CYS A 23 10.87 4.00 13.44
N PHE A 24 10.55 4.96 12.58
CA PHE A 24 10.47 4.86 11.12
C PHE A 24 11.66 4.20 10.41
N PRO A 25 12.93 4.45 10.82
CA PRO A 25 14.07 3.77 10.18
C PRO A 25 13.97 2.25 10.27
N PHE A 26 13.55 1.71 11.42
CA PHE A 26 13.43 0.27 11.64
C PHE A 26 12.30 -0.34 10.82
N HIS A 27 11.17 0.36 10.70
CA HIS A 27 10.04 -0.06 9.88
C HIS A 27 10.43 -0.18 8.40
N ILE A 28 11.16 0.82 7.88
CA ILE A 28 11.64 0.81 6.50
C ILE A 28 12.71 -0.27 6.28
N LEU A 29 13.64 -0.44 7.22
CA LEU A 29 14.65 -1.50 7.17
C LEU A 29 14.02 -2.89 7.13
N ARG A 30 13.07 -3.16 8.02
CA ARG A 30 12.39 -4.44 8.12
C ARG A 30 11.52 -4.71 6.90
N GLY A 31 10.71 -3.73 6.49
CA GLY A 31 9.84 -3.87 5.32
C GLY A 31 10.64 -4.07 4.03
N ALA A 32 11.80 -3.42 3.90
CA ALA A 32 12.71 -3.66 2.78
C ALA A 32 13.15 -5.11 2.73
N VAL A 33 13.52 -5.72 3.86
CA VAL A 33 13.90 -7.13 3.94
C VAL A 33 12.72 -8.03 3.55
N GLU A 34 11.54 -7.79 4.13
CA GLU A 34 10.33 -8.60 3.89
C GLU A 34 9.83 -8.51 2.44
N ALA A 35 9.91 -7.33 1.82
CA ALA A 35 9.50 -7.10 0.44
C ALA A 35 10.60 -7.41 -0.59
N SER A 36 11.85 -7.61 -0.15
CA SER A 36 12.98 -7.82 -1.07
C SER A 36 12.98 -9.21 -1.71
N SER A 37 13.27 -9.27 -3.02
CA SER A 37 13.64 -10.52 -3.70
C SER A 37 15.15 -10.55 -3.99
N PRO A 38 15.75 -11.75 -4.13
CA PRO A 38 17.17 -11.91 -4.49
C PRO A 38 17.58 -11.25 -5.81
N GLU A 39 16.61 -10.87 -6.65
CA GLU A 39 16.81 -10.34 -8.01
C GLU A 39 16.62 -8.81 -8.11
N GLN A 40 16.45 -8.11 -6.99
CA GLN A 40 16.22 -6.67 -7.00
C GLN A 40 17.50 -5.82 -7.02
N LEU A 41 17.47 -4.80 -7.88
CA LEU A 41 18.34 -3.64 -7.82
C LEU A 41 17.78 -2.63 -6.81
N SER A 42 17.83 -2.94 -5.51
CA SER A 42 17.51 -1.96 -4.46
C SER A 42 18.76 -1.63 -3.64
N VAL A 43 18.93 -0.36 -3.30
CA VAL A 43 19.93 0.04 -2.30
C VAL A 43 19.35 -0.35 -0.95
N SER A 44 20.05 -1.22 -0.21
CA SER A 44 19.67 -1.55 1.15
C SER A 44 19.53 -0.26 1.95
N PRO A 45 18.45 -0.10 2.73
CA PRO A 45 18.26 1.12 3.48
C PRO A 45 19.41 1.32 4.48
N GLN A 46 19.87 2.55 4.65
CA GLN A 46 21.00 2.89 5.52
C GLN A 46 20.69 4.13 6.34
N VAL A 47 21.00 4.08 7.64
CA VAL A 47 21.00 5.29 8.49
C VAL A 47 22.29 6.05 8.19
N ILE A 48 22.19 7.23 7.58
CA ILE A 48 23.33 8.06 7.21
C ILE A 48 23.66 9.11 8.28
N TRP A 49 22.70 9.42 9.14
CA TRP A 49 22.87 10.29 10.28
C TRP A 49 21.86 9.95 11.38
N LYS A 50 22.27 10.08 12.64
CA LYS A 50 21.42 9.98 13.82
C LYS A 50 21.71 11.17 14.73
N SER A 51 20.67 11.76 15.32
CA SER A 51 20.84 12.88 16.24
C SER A 51 21.46 12.42 17.56
N ASP A 52 22.39 13.23 18.08
CA ASP A 52 23.02 13.00 19.38
C ASP A 52 22.14 13.48 20.55
N THR A 53 21.14 14.32 20.26
CA THR A 53 20.28 14.96 21.28
C THR A 53 18.84 14.46 21.28
N ASP A 54 18.40 13.86 20.18
CA ASP A 54 17.06 13.30 20.01
C ASP A 54 17.21 11.87 19.47
N GLU A 55 17.11 10.87 20.34
CA GLU A 55 17.39 9.47 19.97
C GLU A 55 16.47 8.91 18.88
N ASP A 56 15.33 9.57 18.67
CA ASP A 56 14.30 9.22 17.72
C ASP A 56 14.50 9.88 16.35
N GLU A 57 15.46 10.79 16.20
CA GLU A 57 15.71 11.52 14.97
C GLU A 57 16.87 10.92 14.16
N ALA A 58 16.58 10.61 12.89
CA ALA A 58 17.56 10.05 11.96
C ALA A 58 17.35 10.56 10.53
N ILE A 59 18.39 10.46 9.71
CA ILE A 59 18.28 10.54 8.25
C ILE A 59 18.61 9.16 7.70
N ILE A 60 17.70 8.63 6.89
CA ILE A 60 17.85 7.36 6.19
C ILE A 60 17.96 7.58 4.70
N GLU A 61 18.80 6.76 4.05
CA GLU A 61 18.87 6.61 2.62
C GLU A 61 18.15 5.31 2.24
N THR A 62 17.15 5.35 1.35
CA THR A 62 16.27 4.21 1.05
C THR A 62 15.64 4.31 -0.35
N SER A 63 14.92 3.30 -0.80
CA SER A 63 14.18 3.25 -2.07
C SER A 63 12.81 2.59 -1.88
N ASN A 64 12.00 2.48 -2.93
CA ASN A 64 10.83 1.60 -2.92
C ASN A 64 11.26 0.14 -3.15
N TYR A 65 10.48 -0.82 -2.64
CA TYR A 65 10.78 -2.26 -2.75
C TYR A 65 9.59 -3.01 -3.36
N ALA A 66 9.84 -4.03 -4.18
CA ALA A 66 8.81 -4.89 -4.74
C ALA A 66 9.37 -6.28 -5.09
N ALA A 67 8.71 -7.32 -4.61
CA ALA A 67 9.05 -8.69 -4.96
C ALA A 67 8.60 -8.98 -6.40
N ARG A 68 9.57 -9.16 -7.31
CA ARG A 68 9.30 -9.55 -8.71
C ARG A 68 8.85 -11.00 -8.81
N GLY A 69 8.10 -11.31 -9.86
CA GLY A 69 7.60 -12.67 -10.16
C GLY A 69 6.08 -12.77 -10.20
N GLY A 70 5.38 -11.74 -9.72
CA GLY A 70 3.93 -11.63 -9.75
C GLY A 70 3.17 -12.76 -9.04
N THR A 71 1.85 -12.65 -9.04
CA THR A 71 0.89 -13.67 -8.60
C THR A 71 -0.38 -13.60 -9.45
N SER A 72 -1.11 -14.71 -9.58
CA SER A 72 -2.30 -14.79 -10.45
C SER A 72 -3.57 -14.20 -9.83
N LEU A 73 -3.59 -13.96 -8.51
CA LEU A 73 -4.76 -13.49 -7.75
C LEU A 73 -5.99 -14.42 -7.87
N ASP A 74 -5.79 -15.69 -8.21
CA ASP A 74 -6.90 -16.62 -8.45
C ASP A 74 -7.60 -17.04 -7.17
N ARG A 75 -6.89 -17.16 -6.04
CA ARG A 75 -7.51 -17.46 -4.73
C ARG A 75 -8.37 -16.29 -4.31
N LEU A 76 -7.86 -15.06 -4.49
CA LEU A 76 -8.63 -13.86 -4.20
C LEU A 76 -9.87 -13.77 -5.10
N ARG A 77 -9.75 -13.98 -6.41
CA ARG A 77 -10.91 -13.96 -7.33
C ARG A 77 -11.97 -15.00 -6.94
N ALA A 78 -11.53 -16.21 -6.61
CA ALA A 78 -12.43 -17.28 -6.17
C ALA A 78 -13.13 -16.93 -4.84
N PHE A 79 -12.40 -16.33 -3.89
CA PHE A 79 -12.94 -15.88 -2.62
C PHE A 79 -13.99 -14.78 -2.79
N LEU A 80 -13.70 -13.78 -3.62
CA LEU A 80 -14.61 -12.65 -3.83
C LEU A 80 -15.89 -13.05 -4.58
N GLY A 81 -15.84 -14.08 -5.42
CA GLY A 81 -16.95 -14.41 -6.32
C GLY A 81 -17.30 -13.25 -7.27
N ASN A 82 -16.33 -12.37 -7.55
CA ASN A 82 -16.49 -11.12 -8.28
C ASN A 82 -15.22 -10.82 -9.10
N GLU A 83 -15.34 -9.96 -10.11
CA GLU A 83 -14.20 -9.57 -10.94
C GLU A 83 -13.31 -8.55 -10.24
N LEU A 84 -12.00 -8.84 -10.23
CA LEU A 84 -10.98 -7.90 -9.77
C LEU A 84 -10.79 -6.75 -10.76
N PRO A 85 -10.48 -5.53 -10.28
CA PRO A 85 -10.17 -4.43 -11.17
C PRO A 85 -8.88 -4.74 -11.96
N ASN A 86 -8.93 -4.48 -13.27
CA ASN A 86 -7.86 -4.88 -14.20
C ASN A 86 -6.52 -4.21 -13.90
N ASP A 87 -6.53 -2.99 -13.39
CA ASP A 87 -5.33 -2.25 -13.01
C ASP A 87 -4.62 -2.87 -11.80
N PHE A 88 -5.36 -3.27 -10.77
CA PHE A 88 -4.86 -4.04 -9.63
C PHE A 88 -4.30 -5.39 -10.07
N ALA A 89 -5.06 -6.14 -10.87
CA ALA A 89 -4.61 -7.44 -11.38
C ALA A 89 -3.34 -7.31 -12.24
N LYS A 90 -3.20 -6.23 -13.01
CA LYS A 90 -1.97 -5.95 -13.77
C LYS A 90 -0.78 -5.70 -12.87
N PHE A 91 -0.92 -4.89 -11.81
CA PHE A 91 0.16 -4.67 -10.85
C PHE A 91 0.66 -6.00 -10.28
N TYR A 92 -0.26 -6.83 -9.81
CA TYR A 92 0.09 -8.11 -9.19
C TYR A 92 0.64 -9.16 -10.16
N ARG A 93 0.44 -9.03 -11.48
CA ARG A 93 1.15 -9.87 -12.46
C ARG A 93 2.65 -9.57 -12.53
N HIS A 94 3.07 -8.39 -12.13
CA HIS A 94 4.48 -7.97 -12.14
C HIS A 94 5.12 -8.08 -10.76
N TYR A 95 4.37 -7.73 -9.71
CA TYR A 95 4.87 -7.67 -8.33
C TYR A 95 4.00 -8.51 -7.41
N ALA A 96 4.59 -9.45 -6.67
CA ALA A 96 3.86 -10.28 -5.72
C ALA A 96 3.46 -9.47 -4.47
N GLN A 97 4.28 -8.52 -4.07
CA GLN A 97 4.08 -7.58 -2.95
C GLN A 97 5.01 -6.37 -3.14
N ALA A 98 4.75 -5.28 -2.42
CA ALA A 98 5.60 -4.09 -2.47
C ALA A 98 5.59 -3.27 -1.18
N LEU A 99 6.69 -2.55 -0.93
CA LEU A 99 6.79 -1.49 0.05
C LEU A 99 6.99 -0.15 -0.68
N VAL A 100 5.98 0.71 -0.61
CA VAL A 100 6.03 2.08 -1.14
C VAL A 100 6.48 3.01 -0.01
N VAL A 101 7.71 3.50 -0.09
CA VAL A 101 8.30 4.42 0.87
C VAL A 101 7.99 5.85 0.46
N THR A 102 7.22 6.54 1.30
CA THR A 102 6.82 7.95 1.10
C THR A 102 7.40 8.84 2.20
N ARG A 103 7.24 10.17 2.08
CA ARG A 103 7.57 11.12 3.16
C ARG A 103 6.63 11.04 4.35
N SER A 104 5.45 10.46 4.22
CA SER A 104 4.50 10.36 5.33
C SER A 104 4.75 9.08 6.09
N PHE A 105 4.45 7.95 5.46
CA PHE A 105 4.62 6.63 6.02
C PHE A 105 4.94 5.61 4.92
N PRO A 106 5.74 4.58 5.22
CA PRO A 106 5.87 3.43 4.34
C PRO A 106 4.54 2.66 4.25
N ILE A 107 4.13 2.32 3.04
CA ILE A 107 2.90 1.57 2.74
C ILE A 107 3.27 0.19 2.24
N HIS A 108 2.74 -0.84 2.90
CA HIS A 108 2.88 -2.23 2.51
C HIS A 108 1.70 -2.65 1.64
N LEU A 109 1.96 -2.97 0.38
CA LEU A 109 1.04 -3.68 -0.51
C LEU A 109 1.28 -5.17 -0.33
N TRP A 110 0.31 -5.86 0.26
CA TRP A 110 0.46 -7.23 0.72
C TRP A 110 0.49 -8.23 -0.44
N ASP A 111 1.05 -9.42 -0.18
CA ASP A 111 0.88 -10.55 -1.09
C ASP A 111 -0.56 -11.10 -1.08
N GLU A 112 -0.90 -11.92 -2.08
CA GLU A 112 -2.22 -12.53 -2.19
C GLU A 112 -2.61 -13.35 -0.96
N SER A 113 -1.66 -14.06 -0.34
CA SER A 113 -1.97 -14.92 0.80
C SER A 113 -2.46 -14.12 2.00
N LYS A 114 -1.79 -13.00 2.29
CA LYS A 114 -2.20 -12.07 3.35
C LYS A 114 -3.51 -11.35 3.00
N ILE A 115 -3.71 -10.96 1.74
CA ILE A 115 -4.99 -10.37 1.30
C ILE A 115 -6.15 -11.32 1.57
N VAL A 116 -5.99 -12.60 1.21
CA VAL A 116 -7.02 -13.62 1.44
C VAL A 116 -7.19 -13.89 2.93
N GLU A 117 -6.11 -13.99 3.70
CA GLU A 117 -6.17 -14.17 5.16
C GLU A 117 -6.98 -13.06 5.84
N GLU A 118 -6.67 -11.80 5.52
CA GLU A 118 -7.41 -10.64 6.03
C GLU A 118 -8.88 -10.72 5.61
N ALA A 119 -9.15 -10.94 4.33
CA ALA A 119 -10.52 -11.04 3.85
C ALA A 119 -11.31 -12.18 4.52
N GLU A 120 -10.65 -13.29 4.90
CA GLU A 120 -11.28 -14.39 5.65
C GLU A 120 -11.50 -14.08 7.13
N GLY A 121 -10.57 -13.36 7.77
CA GLY A 121 -10.59 -13.06 9.20
C GLY A 121 -11.65 -12.04 9.62
N TRP A 122 -11.99 -11.10 8.74
CA TRP A 122 -12.88 -9.96 9.06
C TRP A 122 -14.34 -10.16 8.67
N ARG A 123 -14.70 -11.33 8.12
CA ARG A 123 -16.02 -11.58 7.54
C ARG A 123 -16.79 -12.64 8.30
N LEU A 124 -18.03 -12.31 8.68
CA LEU A 124 -18.93 -13.24 9.37
C LEU A 124 -19.82 -14.00 8.37
N ARG A 125 -20.06 -13.46 7.16
CA ARG A 125 -20.97 -14.06 6.16
C ARG A 125 -20.30 -14.28 4.79
N LYS A 126 -20.28 -15.52 4.31
CA LYS A 126 -19.61 -15.93 3.04
C LYS A 126 -20.54 -16.19 1.84
N GLN A 127 -21.85 -15.88 1.94
CA GLN A 127 -22.83 -16.36 0.94
C GLN A 127 -23.15 -15.40 -0.21
N ARG A 128 -22.45 -14.27 -0.35
CA ARG A 128 -22.72 -13.28 -1.40
C ARG A 128 -21.40 -12.87 -2.06
N PRO A 129 -21.44 -12.42 -3.34
CA PRO A 129 -20.26 -11.83 -3.95
C PRO A 129 -19.80 -10.64 -3.12
N ILE A 130 -18.50 -10.53 -2.97
CA ILE A 130 -17.85 -9.53 -2.14
C ILE A 130 -17.52 -8.32 -3.00
N ARG A 131 -17.79 -7.13 -2.45
CA ARG A 131 -17.46 -5.85 -3.11
C ARG A 131 -16.39 -5.06 -2.37
N PHE A 132 -15.86 -5.58 -1.26
CA PHE A 132 -14.78 -4.95 -0.52
C PHE A 132 -13.70 -5.95 -0.08
N PHE A 133 -12.44 -5.57 -0.25
CA PHE A 133 -11.31 -6.28 0.36
C PHE A 133 -10.14 -5.35 0.62
N ARG A 134 -9.35 -5.68 1.63
CA ARG A 134 -8.14 -4.95 2.01
C ARG A 134 -6.96 -5.47 1.21
N PHE A 135 -6.05 -4.59 0.79
CA PHE A 135 -4.88 -4.98 0.00
C PHE A 135 -3.55 -4.46 0.54
N GLY A 136 -3.58 -3.62 1.57
CA GLY A 136 -2.38 -3.06 2.15
C GLY A 136 -2.63 -2.34 3.45
N SER A 137 -1.55 -1.89 4.05
CA SER A 137 -1.56 -1.09 5.28
C SER A 137 -0.40 -0.13 5.30
N TYR A 138 -0.43 0.82 6.22
CA TYR A 138 0.80 1.43 6.67
C TYR A 138 1.68 0.36 7.35
N PHE A 139 2.98 0.40 7.08
CA PHE A 139 3.92 -0.59 7.64
C PHE A 139 4.06 -0.35 9.15
N ASP A 140 3.89 -1.41 9.95
CA ASP A 140 3.90 -1.41 11.42
C ASP A 140 2.92 -0.40 12.09
N HIS A 141 1.96 0.14 11.34
CA HIS A 141 0.83 0.91 11.87
C HIS A 141 -0.50 0.22 11.51
N PRO A 142 -0.85 -0.88 12.21
CA PRO A 142 -1.93 -1.80 11.80
C PRO A 142 -3.34 -1.23 11.97
N ALA A 143 -3.49 -0.02 12.54
CA ALA A 143 -4.80 0.56 12.77
C ALA A 143 -5.53 0.93 11.48
N GLN A 144 -4.82 1.16 10.37
CA GLN A 144 -5.41 1.59 9.11
C GLN A 144 -4.96 0.76 7.91
N HIS A 145 -5.94 0.36 7.12
CA HIS A 145 -5.78 -0.51 5.96
C HIS A 145 -6.31 0.17 4.70
N PHE A 146 -5.65 -0.10 3.59
CA PHE A 146 -6.10 0.26 2.25
C PHE A 146 -6.99 -0.85 1.71
N GLY A 147 -8.10 -0.48 1.09
CA GLY A 147 -9.02 -1.43 0.49
C GLY A 147 -9.50 -1.01 -0.89
N LEU A 148 -9.94 -2.00 -1.65
CA LEU A 148 -10.66 -1.82 -2.89
C LEU A 148 -12.13 -2.06 -2.63
N TRP A 149 -12.95 -1.06 -2.98
CA TRP A 149 -14.40 -1.08 -2.80
C TRP A 149 -15.11 -0.89 -4.14
N GLN A 150 -16.09 -1.73 -4.46
CA GLN A 150 -16.89 -1.63 -5.67
C GLN A 150 -18.17 -0.84 -5.39
N GLU A 151 -18.38 0.27 -6.10
CA GLU A 151 -19.51 1.20 -5.86
C GLU A 151 -20.87 0.47 -5.88
N LYS A 152 -21.02 -0.41 -6.87
CA LYS A 152 -22.16 -1.29 -7.00
C LYS A 152 -21.70 -2.65 -7.47
N LEU A 153 -22.28 -3.70 -6.90
CA LEU A 153 -21.95 -5.07 -7.24
C LEU A 153 -22.13 -5.31 -8.75
N GLY A 154 -21.06 -5.78 -9.41
CA GLY A 154 -21.06 -6.03 -10.86
C GLY A 154 -20.94 -4.79 -11.75
N SER A 155 -20.77 -3.59 -11.19
CA SER A 155 -20.54 -2.37 -11.99
C SER A 155 -19.15 -2.32 -12.64
N GLY A 156 -18.18 -3.06 -12.09
CA GLY A 156 -16.77 -2.96 -12.48
C GLY A 156 -16.08 -1.67 -12.02
N VAL A 157 -16.79 -0.78 -11.31
CA VAL A 157 -16.23 0.48 -10.80
C VAL A 157 -15.67 0.26 -9.40
N TRP A 158 -14.35 0.19 -9.31
CA TRP A 158 -13.61 0.00 -8.06
C TRP A 158 -12.92 1.29 -7.64
N ARG A 159 -12.94 1.59 -6.35
CA ARG A 159 -12.31 2.75 -5.72
C ARG A 159 -11.31 2.29 -4.67
N VAL A 160 -10.25 3.08 -4.48
CA VAL A 160 -9.35 2.89 -3.34
C VAL A 160 -9.91 3.66 -2.15
N VAL A 161 -10.00 2.99 -1.02
CA VAL A 161 -10.50 3.54 0.24
C VAL A 161 -9.51 3.26 1.36
N VAL A 162 -9.61 4.02 2.45
CA VAL A 162 -8.95 3.70 3.72
C VAL A 162 -10.01 3.29 4.75
N THR A 163 -9.69 2.28 5.55
CA THR A 163 -10.55 1.78 6.62
C THR A 163 -9.73 1.55 7.89
N ASP A 164 -10.38 1.65 9.03
CA ASP A 164 -9.78 1.23 10.29
C ASP A 164 -9.88 -0.29 10.45
N VAL A 165 -8.93 -0.88 11.17
CA VAL A 165 -8.87 -2.32 11.43
C VAL A 165 -10.13 -2.85 12.13
N GLU A 166 -10.74 -2.03 12.98
CA GLU A 166 -11.96 -2.37 13.73
C GLU A 166 -13.23 -2.37 12.86
N THR A 167 -13.16 -1.86 11.64
CA THR A 167 -14.36 -1.79 10.79
C THR A 167 -14.73 -3.18 10.29
N ASN A 168 -16.03 -3.50 10.35
CA ASN A 168 -16.55 -4.78 9.86
C ASN A 168 -16.68 -4.75 8.33
N ASP A 169 -15.95 -5.63 7.65
CA ASP A 169 -15.94 -5.71 6.18
C ASP A 169 -17.31 -6.08 5.58
N ASP A 170 -18.16 -6.76 6.35
CA ASP A 170 -19.52 -7.10 5.91
C ASP A 170 -20.42 -5.85 5.74
N GLU A 171 -20.10 -4.73 6.41
CA GLU A 171 -20.84 -3.47 6.23
C GLU A 171 -20.54 -2.83 4.88
N TYR A 172 -19.28 -2.87 4.45
CA TYR A 172 -18.86 -2.37 3.15
C TYR A 172 -19.47 -3.16 1.98
N ASP A 173 -19.94 -4.38 2.21
CA ASP A 173 -20.67 -5.17 1.22
C ASP A 173 -22.14 -4.79 1.06
N SER A 174 -22.70 -3.97 1.95
CA SER A 174 -24.07 -3.49 1.82
C SER A 174 -24.20 -2.47 0.68
N ASP A 175 -25.19 -2.64 -0.19
CA ASP A 175 -25.50 -1.69 -1.27
C ASP A 175 -25.86 -0.27 -0.79
N THR A 176 -26.09 -0.08 0.52
CA THR A 176 -26.42 1.20 1.14
C THR A 176 -25.25 1.86 1.86
N MET A 177 -24.11 1.17 1.96
CA MET A 177 -22.93 1.67 2.65
C MET A 177 -22.02 2.34 1.62
N ASP A 178 -21.73 3.62 1.83
CA ASP A 178 -20.64 4.31 1.14
C ASP A 178 -19.41 4.33 2.03
N PRO A 179 -18.20 4.24 1.46
CA PRO A 179 -16.98 4.35 2.24
C PRO A 179 -16.81 5.75 2.80
N ILE A 180 -16.28 5.84 4.02
CA ILE A 180 -16.04 7.12 4.70
C ILE A 180 -14.99 7.94 3.95
N TYR A 181 -13.93 7.29 3.46
CA TYR A 181 -12.80 7.94 2.81
C TYR A 181 -12.43 7.25 1.49
N ILE A 182 -12.60 7.97 0.38
CA ILE A 182 -12.15 7.55 -0.95
C ILE A 182 -10.82 8.25 -1.24
N LEU A 183 -9.76 7.47 -1.42
CA LEU A 183 -8.41 7.98 -1.71
C LEU A 183 -8.18 8.17 -3.20
N GLY A 184 -8.84 7.39 -4.04
CA GLY A 184 -8.64 7.49 -5.48
C GLY A 184 -9.66 6.75 -6.33
N PRO A 185 -9.79 7.15 -7.61
CA PRO A 185 -10.80 6.62 -8.51
C PRO A 185 -10.49 5.21 -9.02
N SER A 186 -9.25 4.71 -8.85
CA SER A 186 -8.77 3.39 -9.22
C SER A 186 -7.46 3.09 -8.49
N PHE A 187 -7.00 1.84 -8.49
CA PHE A 187 -5.73 1.46 -7.85
C PHE A 187 -4.54 2.14 -8.54
N HIS A 188 -4.53 2.14 -9.87
CA HIS A 188 -3.46 2.75 -10.67
C HIS A 188 -3.37 4.26 -10.45
N GLU A 189 -4.49 4.98 -10.54
CA GLU A 189 -4.49 6.44 -10.34
C GLU A 189 -4.11 6.85 -8.92
N TRP A 190 -4.54 6.08 -7.92
CA TRP A 190 -4.14 6.30 -6.53
C TRP A 190 -2.63 6.10 -6.35
N LEU A 191 -2.10 4.94 -6.78
CA LEU A 191 -0.68 4.62 -6.62
C LEU A 191 0.21 5.61 -7.40
N ARG A 192 -0.21 6.00 -8.61
CA ARG A 192 0.49 7.02 -9.40
C ARG A 192 0.58 8.35 -8.67
N LYS A 193 -0.55 8.86 -8.16
CA LYS A 193 -0.58 10.10 -7.39
C LYS A 193 0.26 10.01 -6.12
N LEU A 194 0.16 8.91 -5.38
CA LEU A 194 0.92 8.66 -4.16
C LEU A 194 2.44 8.73 -4.43
N VAL A 195 2.88 8.10 -5.52
CA VAL A 195 4.29 8.10 -5.93
C VAL A 195 4.74 9.47 -6.43
N GLU A 196 3.96 10.12 -7.29
CA GLU A 196 4.26 11.44 -7.87
C GLU A 196 4.29 12.54 -6.79
N SER A 197 3.40 12.47 -5.80
CA SER A 197 3.34 13.42 -4.68
C SER A 197 4.30 13.08 -3.55
N ASP A 198 4.97 11.93 -3.61
CA ASP A 198 5.81 11.42 -2.53
C ASP A 198 5.07 11.30 -1.18
N GLY A 199 3.79 10.93 -1.23
CA GLY A 199 2.90 10.85 -0.05
C GLY A 199 2.35 12.20 0.42
N VAL A 200 2.63 13.31 -0.26
CA VAL A 200 2.04 14.61 0.11
C VAL A 200 0.51 14.55 -0.04
N ASN A 201 -0.20 14.98 1.02
CA ASN A 201 -1.66 14.87 1.19
C ASN A 201 -2.20 13.43 1.34
N ASP A 202 -1.36 12.48 1.75
CA ASP A 202 -1.85 11.18 2.21
C ASP A 202 -2.70 11.32 3.48
N HIS A 203 -3.52 10.32 3.79
CA HIS A 203 -4.46 10.35 4.92
C HIS A 203 -3.76 10.55 6.28
N PHE A 204 -2.51 10.08 6.41
CA PHE A 204 -1.65 10.32 7.57
C PHE A 204 -0.69 11.51 7.42
N TRP A 205 -0.90 12.39 6.44
CA TRP A 205 -0.09 13.59 6.31
C TRP A 205 -0.25 14.46 7.56
N CYS A 206 0.77 14.45 8.43
CA CYS A 206 0.86 15.42 9.52
C CYS A 206 1.22 16.80 8.92
N GLU A 207 0.31 17.77 9.01
CA GLU A 207 0.59 19.18 8.66
C GLU A 207 1.74 19.78 9.49
N ASN A 208 2.14 19.14 10.60
CA ASN A 208 3.27 19.50 11.43
C ASN A 208 4.61 18.88 10.94
N GLY A 209 5.02 19.22 9.71
CA GLY A 209 6.42 19.57 9.37
C GLY A 209 7.62 18.65 9.67
N ASP A 210 7.48 17.36 10.00
CA ASP A 210 8.62 16.56 10.50
C ASP A 210 9.37 15.68 9.47
N THR A 211 8.99 15.69 8.18
CA THR A 211 9.72 15.00 7.11
C THR A 211 10.17 15.98 6.02
N TYR A 212 11.33 16.60 6.25
CA TYR A 212 12.07 17.36 5.24
C TYR A 212 13.45 16.75 5.02
N LEU A 213 13.79 16.49 3.75
CA LEU A 213 14.90 17.13 3.03
C LEU A 213 14.71 16.95 1.50
N ASP A 214 15.23 17.92 0.75
CA ASP A 214 15.13 18.11 -0.71
C ASP A 214 15.50 16.86 -1.55
N PRO A 215 14.98 16.70 -2.78
CA PRO A 215 15.55 15.76 -3.74
C PRO A 215 16.95 16.25 -4.14
N ALA A 216 17.94 15.35 -4.06
CA ALA A 216 19.22 15.53 -4.72
C ALA A 216 19.07 15.38 -6.25
#